data_AF-A0A7S0RWY9-F1
#
_entry.id   AF-A0A7S0RWY9-F1
#
_cell.length_a   1.000
_cell.length_b   1.000
_cell.length_c   1.000
_cell.angle_alpha   90.00
_cell.angle_beta   90.00
_cell.angle_gamma   90.00
#
_symmetry.space_group_name_H-M   'P 1'
#
loop_
_entity.id
_entity.type
_entity.pdbx_description
1 polymer ?
#
loop_
_entity_poly.entity_id
_entity_poly.type
_entity_poly.pdbx_seq_one_letter_code
_entity_poly.pdbx_strand_id
1 'polypeptide(L)'
;MGQGQSQHEQARSDELLQQLAGSQALEYQDIFWKHLFLSMSGPLAGLDPSLVAQKLNGICESLLLNNPSTHNLQVLVLHTVALLHDVKAGKNRRSAANAVRFISAVLGAINRSQAPRENLTSLFEISPTLPIPRELVAPGNHQLLKILVRRLMSTLAEVGPSEATYVVLFECACCLLVLASAQLAGNGTGSSGGAGPGRSPAIDALLTQQATAPMFMQRLLQAVMARPPPPRDG
;
A
#
# COMPACT_ATOMS: atom_id res chain seq x y z
N MET A 1 -19.51 22.63 -19.33
CA MET A 1 -20.34 21.90 -18.34
C MET A 1 -19.56 20.85 -17.53
N GLY A 2 -18.22 20.95 -17.37
CA GLY A 2 -17.40 19.88 -16.77
C GLY A 2 -16.90 20.09 -15.32
N GLN A 3 -17.18 21.24 -14.69
CA GLN A 3 -16.69 21.53 -13.33
C GLN A 3 -17.57 20.95 -12.20
N GLY A 4 -18.84 20.64 -12.47
CA GLY A 4 -19.74 20.08 -11.45
C GLY A 4 -19.53 18.59 -11.20
N GLN A 5 -19.20 17.81 -12.24
CA GLN A 5 -18.97 16.37 -12.11
C GLN A 5 -17.68 16.05 -11.32
N SER A 6 -16.60 16.79 -11.58
CA SER A 6 -15.35 16.61 -10.85
C SER A 6 -15.48 16.97 -9.36
N GLN A 7 -16.27 17.98 -9.01
CA GLN A 7 -16.52 18.34 -7.61
C GLN A 7 -17.37 17.29 -6.87
N HIS A 8 -18.38 16.72 -7.53
CA HIS A 8 -19.19 15.65 -6.94
C HIS A 8 -18.41 14.34 -6.77
N GLU A 9 -17.55 13.98 -7.72
CA GLU A 9 -16.66 12.80 -7.60
C GLU A 9 -15.63 12.98 -6.48
N GLN A 10 -15.06 14.20 -6.34
CA GLN A 10 -14.14 14.54 -5.27
C GLN A 10 -14.81 14.42 -3.89
N ALA A 11 -16.02 14.99 -3.74
CA ALA A 11 -16.78 14.92 -2.48
C ALA A 11 -17.11 13.47 -2.09
N ARG A 12 -17.52 12.64 -3.06
CA ARG A 12 -17.78 11.22 -2.83
C ARG A 12 -16.53 10.45 -2.42
N SER A 13 -15.38 10.76 -3.03
CA SER A 13 -14.10 10.17 -2.62
C SER A 13 -13.76 10.55 -1.17
N ASP A 14 -14.09 11.76 -0.75
CA ASP A 14 -13.77 12.27 0.59
C ASP A 14 -14.63 11.62 1.66
N GLU A 15 -15.92 11.44 1.37
CA GLU A 15 -16.84 10.67 2.22
C GLU A 15 -16.38 9.23 2.40
N LEU A 16 -15.97 8.55 1.32
CA LEU A 16 -15.48 7.17 1.40
C LEU A 16 -14.18 7.05 2.21
N LEU A 17 -13.28 8.02 2.08
CA LEU A 17 -12.04 8.07 2.86
C LEU A 17 -12.30 8.34 4.36
N GLN A 18 -13.26 9.21 4.67
CA GLN A 18 -13.68 9.44 6.05
C GLN A 18 -14.36 8.20 6.64
N GLN A 19 -15.17 7.50 5.86
CA GLN A 19 -15.80 6.24 6.28
C GLN A 19 -14.76 5.15 6.55
N LEU A 20 -13.73 5.03 5.70
CA LEU A 20 -12.60 4.10 5.92
C LEU A 20 -11.90 4.33 7.27
N ALA A 21 -11.66 5.60 7.59
CA ALA A 21 -10.99 6.01 8.82
C ALA A 21 -11.94 6.17 10.03
N GLY A 22 -13.22 5.83 9.86
CA GLY A 22 -14.24 5.94 10.90
C GLY A 22 -14.10 4.90 12.01
N SER A 23 -15.04 4.93 12.95
CA SER A 23 -15.09 4.02 14.11
C SER A 23 -15.82 2.70 13.84
N GLN A 24 -16.37 2.52 12.64
CA GLN A 24 -17.09 1.30 12.25
C GLN A 24 -16.17 0.34 11.48
N ALA A 25 -16.24 -0.94 11.85
CA ALA A 25 -15.58 -2.00 11.11
C ALA A 25 -16.27 -2.21 9.75
N LEU A 26 -15.47 -2.30 8.70
CA LEU A 26 -15.95 -2.53 7.34
C LEU A 26 -15.74 -4.01 6.97
N GLU A 27 -16.79 -4.66 6.50
CA GLU A 27 -16.71 -6.06 6.12
C GLU A 27 -15.86 -6.23 4.85
N TYR A 28 -15.13 -7.35 4.76
CA TYR A 28 -14.27 -7.62 3.60
C TYR A 28 -15.04 -7.67 2.27
N GLN A 29 -16.27 -8.21 2.27
CA GLN A 29 -17.09 -8.37 1.07
C GLN A 29 -17.96 -7.15 0.72
N ASP A 30 -17.86 -6.07 1.51
CA ASP A 30 -18.68 -4.88 1.32
C ASP A 30 -18.42 -4.24 -0.07
N ILE A 31 -19.49 -3.78 -0.71
CA ILE A 31 -19.42 -3.01 -1.96
C ILE A 31 -18.63 -1.71 -1.79
N PHE A 32 -18.52 -1.21 -0.56
CA PHE A 32 -17.67 -0.10 -0.14
C PHE A 32 -16.28 -0.17 -0.79
N TRP A 33 -15.61 -1.32 -0.73
CA TRP A 33 -14.24 -1.46 -1.24
C TRP A 33 -14.15 -1.25 -2.75
N LYS A 34 -15.14 -1.73 -3.50
CA LYS A 34 -15.23 -1.45 -4.94
C LYS A 34 -15.41 0.04 -5.18
N HIS A 35 -16.31 0.68 -4.44
CA HIS A 35 -16.55 2.12 -4.56
C HIS A 35 -15.32 2.94 -4.18
N LEU A 36 -14.59 2.59 -3.12
CA LEU A 36 -13.39 3.30 -2.67
C LEU A 36 -12.35 3.41 -3.79
N PHE A 37 -12.04 2.30 -4.47
CA PHE A 37 -11.01 2.30 -5.50
C PHE A 37 -11.50 2.71 -6.90
N LEU A 38 -12.81 2.67 -7.15
CA LEU A 38 -13.43 3.12 -8.41
C LEU A 38 -13.76 4.61 -8.41
N SER A 39 -14.07 5.20 -7.25
CA SER A 39 -14.50 6.61 -7.15
C SER A 39 -13.34 7.60 -7.29
N MET A 40 -12.09 7.14 -7.22
CA MET A 40 -10.92 7.96 -7.48
C MET A 40 -10.73 8.11 -9.00
N SER A 41 -11.20 9.24 -9.54
CA SER A 41 -11.32 9.51 -10.98
C SER A 41 -9.97 9.52 -11.74
N GLY A 42 -8.86 9.69 -11.03
CA GLY A 42 -7.50 9.57 -11.55
C GLY A 42 -6.58 8.78 -10.62
N PRO A 43 -5.40 8.34 -11.12
CA PRO A 43 -4.37 7.85 -10.24
C PRO A 43 -3.95 8.97 -9.30
N LEU A 44 -3.93 8.71 -7.99
CA LEU A 44 -3.41 9.65 -6.99
C LEU A 44 -1.96 10.09 -7.29
N ALA A 45 -1.25 9.34 -8.12
CA ALA A 45 0.07 9.66 -8.68
C ALA A 45 0.10 10.94 -9.52
N GLY A 46 -1.01 11.30 -10.17
CA GLY A 46 -1.11 12.47 -11.04
C GLY A 46 -1.46 13.77 -10.32
N LEU A 47 -1.70 13.71 -9.01
CA LEU A 47 -1.99 14.87 -8.16
C LEU A 47 -0.72 15.38 -7.49
N ASP A 48 -0.70 16.66 -7.10
CA ASP A 48 0.41 17.25 -6.36
C ASP A 48 0.71 16.40 -5.10
N PRO A 49 1.94 15.86 -4.96
CA PRO A 49 2.32 15.02 -3.83
C PRO A 49 2.08 15.68 -2.48
N SER A 50 2.22 17.01 -2.38
CA SER A 50 2.02 17.78 -1.15
C SER A 50 0.54 17.85 -0.77
N LEU A 51 -0.36 18.07 -1.74
CA LEU A 51 -1.80 18.10 -1.53
C LEU A 51 -2.35 16.71 -1.17
N VAL A 52 -1.85 15.67 -1.84
CA VAL A 52 -2.19 14.29 -1.51
C VAL A 52 -1.72 13.94 -0.10
N ALA A 53 -0.50 14.31 0.27
CA ALA A 53 0.01 14.07 1.61
C ALA A 53 -0.81 14.82 2.68
N GLN A 54 -1.12 16.10 2.46
CA GLN A 54 -1.91 16.90 3.41
C GLN A 54 -3.30 16.31 3.62
N LYS A 55 -3.96 15.89 2.53
CA LYS A 55 -5.29 15.28 2.56
C LYS A 55 -5.29 13.91 3.22
N LEU A 56 -4.32 13.06 2.88
CA LEU A 56 -4.26 11.69 3.39
C LEU A 56 -3.73 11.62 4.83
N ASN A 57 -2.93 12.58 5.30
CA ASN A 57 -2.36 12.54 6.65
C ASN A 57 -3.45 12.42 7.72
N GLY A 58 -4.46 13.29 7.71
CA GLY A 58 -5.55 13.22 8.70
C GLY A 58 -6.35 11.91 8.63
N ILE A 59 -6.62 11.43 7.42
CA ILE A 59 -7.28 10.14 7.19
C ILE A 59 -6.43 8.97 7.73
N CYS A 60 -5.13 8.99 7.48
CA CYS A 60 -4.20 7.98 7.96
C CYS A 60 -4.11 7.98 9.49
N GLU A 61 -4.04 9.15 10.12
CA GLU A 61 -4.03 9.27 11.58
C GLU A 61 -5.31 8.73 12.21
N SER A 62 -6.47 9.14 11.69
CA SER A 62 -7.77 8.60 12.15
C SER A 62 -7.91 7.10 11.91
N LEU A 63 -7.46 6.60 10.76
CA LEU A 63 -7.43 5.17 10.47
C LEU A 63 -6.57 4.42 11.48
N LEU A 64 -5.36 4.90 11.78
CA LEU A 64 -4.46 4.27 12.75
C LEU A 64 -5.03 4.29 14.17
N LEU A 65 -5.71 5.38 14.55
CA LEU A 65 -6.38 5.50 15.85
C LEU A 65 -7.52 4.48 16.01
N ASN A 66 -8.33 4.30 14.96
CA ASN A 66 -9.50 3.41 14.99
C ASN A 66 -9.17 1.96 14.58
N ASN A 67 -7.98 1.69 14.04
CA ASN A 67 -7.63 0.37 13.54
C ASN A 67 -7.67 -0.76 14.61
N PRO A 68 -7.29 -0.52 15.88
CA PRO A 68 -7.35 -1.57 16.91
C PRO A 68 -8.76 -2.16 17.12
N SER A 69 -9.83 -1.38 16.87
CA SER A 69 -11.21 -1.83 17.00
C SER A 69 -11.86 -2.22 15.67
N THR A 70 -11.50 -1.55 14.57
CA THR A 70 -12.17 -1.72 13.27
C THR A 70 -11.49 -2.75 12.35
N HIS A 71 -10.18 -2.94 12.50
CA HIS A 71 -9.34 -3.71 11.59
C HIS A 71 -9.38 -3.27 10.10
N ASN A 72 -9.82 -2.04 9.83
CA ASN A 72 -10.00 -1.55 8.46
C ASN A 72 -8.68 -1.49 7.66
N LEU A 73 -7.54 -1.28 8.33
CA LEU A 73 -6.22 -1.33 7.69
C LEU A 73 -5.88 -2.74 7.21
N GLN A 74 -6.15 -3.76 8.02
CA GLN A 74 -5.91 -5.15 7.65
C GLN A 74 -6.74 -5.52 6.40
N VAL A 75 -8.02 -5.15 6.39
CA VAL A 75 -8.94 -5.37 5.26
C VAL A 75 -8.47 -4.64 4.00
N LEU A 76 -8.02 -3.39 4.14
CA LEU A 76 -7.45 -2.58 3.07
C LEU A 76 -6.18 -3.22 2.47
N VAL A 77 -5.26 -3.73 3.31
CA VAL A 77 -4.05 -4.42 2.83
C VAL A 77 -4.44 -5.66 2.02
N LEU A 78 -5.42 -6.44 2.49
CA LEU A 78 -5.90 -7.64 1.78
C LEU A 78 -6.52 -7.30 0.42
N HIS A 79 -7.34 -6.25 0.35
CA HIS A 79 -7.87 -5.77 -0.92
C HIS A 79 -6.77 -5.28 -1.85
N THR A 80 -5.76 -4.59 -1.32
CA THR A 80 -4.60 -4.16 -2.11
C THR A 80 -3.86 -5.34 -2.71
N VAL A 81 -3.63 -6.40 -1.93
CA VAL A 81 -3.00 -7.65 -2.41
C VAL A 81 -3.86 -8.32 -3.49
N ALA A 82 -5.18 -8.38 -3.31
CA ALA A 82 -6.11 -8.94 -4.31
C ALA A 82 -6.16 -8.11 -5.59
N LEU A 83 -6.09 -6.78 -5.52
CA LEU A 83 -6.03 -5.92 -6.71
C LEU A 83 -4.72 -6.09 -7.47
N LEU A 84 -3.58 -6.15 -6.74
CA LEU A 84 -2.27 -6.49 -7.33
C LEU A 84 -2.28 -7.89 -7.93
N HIS A 85 -3.01 -8.82 -7.30
CA HIS A 85 -3.60 -10.04 -7.86
C HIS A 85 -3.78 -10.02 -9.38
N ASP A 86 -4.75 -9.17 -9.72
CA ASP A 86 -5.47 -9.09 -10.98
C ASP A 86 -4.75 -8.26 -12.04
N VAL A 87 -3.74 -7.47 -11.66
CA VAL A 87 -2.93 -6.66 -12.58
C VAL A 87 -2.30 -7.54 -13.67
N LYS A 88 -1.87 -8.76 -13.30
CA LYS A 88 -1.31 -9.75 -14.24
C LYS A 88 -2.32 -10.18 -15.30
N ALA A 89 -3.59 -10.31 -14.92
CA ALA A 89 -4.69 -10.60 -15.84
C ALA A 89 -5.15 -9.36 -16.62
N GLY A 90 -4.47 -8.22 -16.47
CA GLY A 90 -4.79 -6.97 -17.14
C GLY A 90 -6.00 -6.22 -16.56
N LYS A 91 -6.49 -6.63 -15.38
CA LYS A 91 -7.66 -6.04 -14.72
C LYS A 91 -7.23 -5.10 -13.59
N ASN A 92 -8.13 -4.22 -13.17
CA ASN A 92 -8.03 -3.43 -11.93
C ASN A 92 -6.74 -2.58 -11.76
N ARG A 93 -6.02 -2.27 -12.84
CA ARG A 93 -4.71 -1.59 -12.79
C ARG A 93 -4.76 -0.22 -12.07
N ARG A 94 -5.80 0.57 -12.37
CA ARG A 94 -6.01 1.88 -11.72
C ARG A 94 -6.34 1.74 -10.24
N SER A 95 -7.28 0.86 -9.91
CA SER A 95 -7.66 0.57 -8.52
C SER A 95 -6.46 0.06 -7.71
N ALA A 96 -5.64 -0.82 -8.29
CA ALA A 96 -4.41 -1.31 -7.68
C ALA A 96 -3.41 -0.18 -7.42
N ALA A 97 -3.17 0.71 -8.40
CA ALA A 97 -2.28 1.85 -8.21
C ALA A 97 -2.76 2.77 -7.07
N ASN A 98 -4.06 3.11 -7.03
CA ASN A 98 -4.64 3.93 -5.97
C ASN A 98 -4.54 3.26 -4.59
N ALA A 99 -4.83 1.97 -4.51
CA ALA A 99 -4.70 1.19 -3.27
C ALA A 99 -3.25 1.18 -2.76
N VAL A 100 -2.27 0.94 -3.64
CA VAL A 100 -0.84 0.97 -3.29
C VAL A 100 -0.38 2.35 -2.85
N ARG A 101 -0.83 3.42 -3.54
CA ARG A 101 -0.52 4.79 -3.15
C ARG A 101 -1.07 5.12 -1.76
N PHE A 102 -2.30 4.70 -1.48
CA PHE A 102 -2.93 4.91 -0.17
C PHE A 102 -2.20 4.13 0.92
N ILE A 103 -1.87 2.86 0.70
CA ILE A 103 -1.02 2.07 1.61
C ILE A 103 0.34 2.74 1.84
N SER A 104 0.96 3.29 0.80
CA SER A 104 2.23 4.03 0.93
C SER A 104 2.08 5.26 1.83
N ALA A 105 0.97 5.98 1.73
CA ALA A 105 0.67 7.11 2.59
C ALA A 105 0.47 6.68 4.05
N VAL A 106 -0.28 5.59 4.29
CA VAL A 106 -0.47 5.02 5.63
C VAL A 106 0.87 4.57 6.23
N LEU A 107 1.70 3.88 5.46
CA LEU A 107 3.04 3.47 5.88
C LEU A 107 3.92 4.68 6.20
N GLY A 108 3.85 5.73 5.39
CA GLY A 108 4.52 7.00 5.67
C GLY A 108 4.02 7.68 6.95
N ALA A 109 2.72 7.63 7.23
CA ALA A 109 2.13 8.14 8.47
C ALA A 109 2.58 7.31 9.68
N ILE A 110 2.59 5.98 9.57
CA ILE A 110 3.13 5.06 10.58
C ILE A 110 4.59 5.40 10.89
N ASN A 111 5.43 5.60 9.88
CA ASN A 111 6.86 5.87 10.07
C ASN A 111 7.13 7.23 10.74
N ARG A 112 6.23 8.20 10.56
CA ARG A 112 6.31 9.52 11.21
C ARG A 112 5.68 9.53 12.60
N SER A 113 4.73 8.64 12.84
CA SER A 113 4.10 8.47 14.15
C SER A 113 5.14 7.98 15.16
N GLN A 114 5.22 8.64 16.31
CA GLN A 114 6.08 8.21 17.43
C GLN A 114 5.49 7.02 18.20
N ALA A 115 4.51 6.30 17.61
CA ALA A 115 3.88 5.15 18.25
C ALA A 115 4.93 4.07 18.60
N PRO A 116 4.80 3.40 19.75
CA PRO A 116 5.69 2.31 20.14
C PRO A 116 5.74 1.24 19.04
N ARG A 117 6.95 0.78 18.67
CA ARG A 117 7.17 -0.19 17.58
C ARG A 117 6.41 -1.50 17.77
N GLU A 118 6.12 -1.89 19.01
CA GLU A 118 5.33 -3.06 19.37
C GLU A 118 3.88 -2.98 18.85
N ASN A 119 3.31 -1.77 18.78
CA ASN A 119 1.99 -1.53 18.19
C ASN A 119 2.03 -1.64 16.67
N LEU A 120 3.19 -1.51 16.02
CA LEU A 120 3.28 -1.58 14.56
C LEU A 120 3.17 -3.00 14.04
N THR A 121 3.67 -3.98 14.79
CA THR A 121 3.56 -5.40 14.40
C THR A 121 2.09 -5.84 14.44
N SER A 122 1.35 -5.46 15.49
CA SER A 122 -0.06 -5.81 15.63
C SER A 122 -0.97 -5.17 14.57
N LEU A 123 -0.61 -4.01 14.02
CA LEU A 123 -1.33 -3.40 12.88
C LEU A 123 -1.29 -4.27 11.61
N PHE A 124 -0.27 -5.11 11.45
CA PHE A 124 -0.09 -5.97 10.29
C PHE A 124 -0.28 -7.46 10.60
N GLU A 125 -0.79 -7.80 11.77
CA GLU A 125 -1.22 -9.15 12.09
C GLU A 125 -2.65 -9.38 11.65
N ILE A 126 -2.88 -10.52 11.00
CA ILE A 126 -4.20 -10.98 10.63
C ILE A 126 -4.97 -11.30 11.91
N SER A 127 -6.05 -10.55 12.18
CA SER A 127 -6.99 -10.92 13.23
C SER A 127 -7.67 -12.24 12.86
N PRO A 128 -7.75 -13.22 13.78
CA PRO A 128 -8.40 -14.52 13.52
C PRO A 128 -9.91 -14.39 13.26
N THR A 129 -10.50 -13.23 13.56
CA THR A 129 -11.93 -12.95 13.34
C THR A 129 -12.24 -12.46 11.93
N LEU A 130 -11.23 -12.15 11.10
CA LEU A 130 -11.44 -11.66 9.74
C LEU A 130 -11.75 -12.83 8.78
N PRO A 131 -12.87 -12.77 8.03
CA PRO A 131 -13.19 -13.77 7.00
C PRO A 131 -12.32 -13.53 5.76
N ILE A 132 -11.10 -14.05 5.78
CA ILE A 132 -10.12 -13.84 4.70
C ILE A 132 -10.20 -14.99 3.68
N PRO A 133 -10.20 -14.70 2.36
CA PRO A 133 -10.04 -15.74 1.35
C PRO A 133 -8.72 -16.51 1.55
N ARG A 134 -8.82 -17.82 1.77
CA ARG A 134 -7.66 -18.70 2.02
C ARG A 134 -6.63 -18.69 0.88
N GLU A 135 -7.03 -18.26 -0.31
CA GLU A 135 -6.17 -18.13 -1.49
C GLU A 135 -5.15 -16.99 -1.37
N LEU A 136 -5.44 -15.96 -0.56
CA LEU A 136 -4.57 -14.79 -0.37
C LEU A 136 -3.54 -14.98 0.74
N VAL A 137 -3.74 -15.98 1.62
CA VAL A 137 -2.93 -16.19 2.82
C VAL A 137 -2.46 -17.64 2.86
N ALA A 138 -1.16 -17.86 2.69
CA ALA A 138 -0.58 -19.19 2.88
C ALA A 138 -0.78 -19.67 4.33
N PRO A 139 -1.10 -20.96 4.57
CA PRO A 139 -1.31 -21.50 5.91
C PRO A 139 -0.06 -21.25 6.77
N GLY A 140 -0.24 -20.57 7.91
CA GLY A 140 0.83 -20.21 8.84
C GLY A 140 1.45 -18.82 8.64
N ASN A 141 1.09 -18.07 7.59
CA ASN A 141 1.65 -16.74 7.33
C ASN A 141 0.67 -15.62 7.71
N HIS A 142 0.61 -15.28 8.99
CA HIS A 142 -0.32 -14.26 9.53
C HIS A 142 0.19 -12.82 9.42
N GLN A 143 1.35 -12.60 8.78
CA GLN A 143 1.96 -11.28 8.66
C GLN A 143 1.58 -10.63 7.33
N LEU A 144 0.62 -9.70 7.37
CA LEU A 144 0.12 -8.97 6.20
C LEU A 144 1.22 -8.19 5.49
N LEU A 145 2.17 -7.63 6.24
CA LEU A 145 3.27 -6.88 5.66
C LEU A 145 4.17 -7.77 4.79
N LYS A 146 4.42 -9.03 5.20
CA LYS A 146 5.14 -10.02 4.39
C LYS A 146 4.40 -10.35 3.09
N ILE A 147 3.08 -10.52 3.19
CA ILE A 147 2.24 -10.83 2.03
C ILE A 147 2.23 -9.65 1.05
N LEU A 148 2.06 -8.42 1.57
CA LEU A 148 2.10 -7.19 0.79
C LEU A 148 3.45 -7.02 0.07
N VAL A 149 4.57 -7.08 0.81
CA VAL A 149 5.92 -6.92 0.22
C VAL A 149 6.17 -7.96 -0.86
N ARG A 150 5.85 -9.23 -0.59
CA ARG A 150 5.95 -10.30 -1.61
C ARG A 150 5.15 -9.94 -2.85
N ARG A 151 3.91 -9.50 -2.69
CA ARG A 151 3.03 -9.21 -3.83
C ARG A 151 3.51 -8.00 -4.62
N LEU A 152 4.00 -6.95 -3.96
CA LEU A 152 4.63 -5.79 -4.63
C LEU A 152 5.81 -6.23 -5.48
N MET A 153 6.73 -7.03 -4.91
CA MET A 153 7.89 -7.55 -5.62
C MET A 153 7.51 -8.48 -6.79
N SER A 154 6.56 -9.40 -6.59
CA SER A 154 6.04 -10.27 -7.64
C SER A 154 5.39 -9.47 -8.77
N THR A 155 4.63 -8.42 -8.45
CA THR A 155 3.99 -7.57 -9.47
C THR A 155 5.06 -6.88 -10.32
N LEU A 156 6.10 -6.32 -9.70
CA LEU A 156 7.22 -5.69 -10.40
C LEU A 156 8.03 -6.68 -11.26
N ALA A 157 8.15 -7.94 -10.82
CA ALA A 157 8.90 -8.96 -11.56
C ALA A 157 8.09 -9.57 -12.72
N GLU A 158 6.80 -9.82 -12.50
CA GLU A 158 5.95 -10.56 -13.44
C GLU A 158 5.29 -9.66 -14.49
N VAL A 159 4.97 -8.41 -14.15
CA VAL A 159 4.27 -7.47 -15.04
C VAL A 159 5.30 -6.60 -15.74
N GLY A 160 5.38 -6.72 -17.07
CA GLY A 160 6.27 -5.90 -17.88
C GLY A 160 5.85 -4.41 -17.90
N PRO A 161 6.81 -3.48 -18.04
CA PRO A 161 6.50 -2.07 -18.20
C PRO A 161 5.79 -1.83 -19.53
N SER A 162 4.62 -1.21 -19.47
CA SER A 162 3.83 -0.74 -20.60
C SER A 162 3.12 0.54 -20.18
N GLU A 163 2.63 1.34 -21.13
CA GLU A 163 1.86 2.56 -20.83
C GLU A 163 0.71 2.29 -19.84
N ALA A 164 0.01 1.16 -20.01
CA ALA A 164 -1.12 0.80 -19.17
C ALA A 164 -0.74 0.23 -17.79
N THR A 165 0.51 -0.23 -17.59
CA THR A 165 1.00 -0.80 -16.32
C THR A 165 1.97 0.12 -15.59
N TYR A 166 2.45 1.18 -16.25
CA TYR A 166 3.46 2.09 -15.73
C TYR A 166 3.10 2.64 -14.35
N VAL A 167 1.89 3.18 -14.20
CA VAL A 167 1.45 3.83 -12.96
C VAL A 167 1.44 2.84 -11.79
N VAL A 168 0.90 1.63 -11.98
CA VAL A 168 0.85 0.64 -10.89
C VAL A 168 2.25 0.13 -10.52
N LEU A 169 3.14 -0.07 -11.50
CA LEU A 169 4.53 -0.46 -11.26
C LEU A 169 5.29 0.65 -10.53
N PHE A 170 5.10 1.90 -10.93
CA PHE A 170 5.69 3.06 -10.27
C PHE A 170 5.25 3.14 -8.80
N GLU A 171 3.95 3.03 -8.53
CA GLU A 171 3.43 3.04 -7.16
C GLU A 171 3.95 1.85 -6.33
N CYS A 172 4.10 0.66 -6.93
CA CYS A 172 4.70 -0.48 -6.26
C CYS A 172 6.15 -0.20 -5.84
N ALA A 173 6.94 0.41 -6.73
CA ALA A 173 8.31 0.80 -6.42
C ALA A 173 8.36 1.89 -5.33
N CYS A 174 7.51 2.91 -5.41
CA CYS A 174 7.40 3.94 -4.39
C CYS A 174 7.01 3.38 -3.02
N CYS A 175 6.06 2.43 -2.97
CA CYS A 175 5.67 1.77 -1.73
C CYS A 175 6.84 1.01 -1.09
N LEU A 176 7.62 0.27 -1.89
CA LEU A 176 8.82 -0.41 -1.40
C LEU A 176 9.88 0.57 -0.91
N LEU A 177 10.04 1.72 -1.58
CA LEU A 177 10.95 2.78 -1.13
C LEU A 177 10.51 3.40 0.20
N VAL A 178 9.20 3.61 0.43
CA VAL A 178 8.68 4.08 1.73
C VAL A 178 8.95 3.07 2.84
N LEU A 179 8.82 1.77 2.55
CA LEU A 179 9.15 0.71 3.51
C LEU A 179 10.65 0.65 3.84
N ALA A 180 11.50 0.92 2.84
CA ALA A 180 12.96 0.97 3.02
C ALA A 180 13.43 2.25 3.72
N SER A 181 12.81 3.40 3.44
CA SER A 181 13.19 4.70 4.02
C SER A 181 12.90 4.79 5.52
N ALA A 182 11.87 4.10 5.99
CA ALA A 182 11.58 3.87 7.41
C ALA A 182 12.81 3.39 8.21
N GLN A 183 13.70 2.65 7.55
CA GLN A 183 14.87 2.02 8.17
C GLN A 183 16.06 2.98 8.31
N LEU A 184 16.24 3.86 7.33
CA LEU A 184 17.31 4.85 7.33
C LEU A 184 17.11 5.88 8.45
N ALA A 185 15.87 6.29 8.69
CA ALA A 185 15.54 7.20 9.79
C ALA A 185 15.74 6.56 11.18
N GLY A 186 15.56 5.24 11.29
CA GLY A 186 15.70 4.50 12.55
C GLY A 186 17.13 4.22 12.99
N ASN A 187 18.12 4.34 12.09
CA ASN A 187 19.54 4.11 12.38
C ASN A 187 20.34 5.41 12.64
N GLY A 188 19.71 6.58 12.45
CA GLY A 188 20.40 7.88 12.48
C GLY A 188 20.34 8.66 13.79
N THR A 189 19.54 8.25 14.78
CA THR A 189 19.45 8.95 16.08
C THR A 189 20.23 8.18 17.15
N GLY A 190 21.44 8.66 17.45
CA GLY A 190 22.33 8.11 18.46
C GLY A 190 21.77 8.18 19.89
N SER A 191 20.97 7.20 20.29
CA SER A 191 20.71 6.91 21.70
C SER A 191 21.62 5.77 22.15
N SER A 192 22.72 6.15 22.78
CA SER A 192 23.46 5.32 23.73
C SER A 192 22.51 4.76 24.79
N GLY A 193 22.19 3.47 24.72
CA GLY A 193 21.37 2.83 25.76
C GLY A 193 20.73 1.51 25.34
N GLY A 194 21.51 0.42 25.38
CA GLY A 194 21.07 -0.90 25.87
C GLY A 194 20.04 -1.75 25.12
N ALA A 195 19.25 -1.24 24.17
CA ALA A 195 18.35 -2.09 23.38
C ALA A 195 19.03 -2.49 22.06
N GLY A 196 19.25 -3.79 21.86
CA GLY A 196 19.81 -4.32 20.60
C GLY A 196 19.04 -3.84 19.37
N PRO A 197 19.61 -3.96 18.15
CA PRO A 197 18.99 -3.45 16.93
C PRO A 197 17.64 -4.14 16.70
N GLY A 198 16.56 -3.51 17.19
CA GLY A 198 15.21 -4.00 17.02
C GLY A 198 14.90 -3.99 15.53
N ARG A 199 14.91 -5.17 14.91
CA ARG A 199 14.58 -5.36 13.50
C ARG A 199 13.16 -4.83 13.26
N SER A 200 13.04 -3.87 12.35
CA SER A 200 11.73 -3.39 11.92
C SER A 200 10.97 -4.53 11.23
N PRO A 201 9.65 -4.68 11.45
CA PRO A 201 8.84 -5.68 10.76
C PRO A 201 8.90 -5.55 9.23
N ALA A 202 9.18 -4.35 8.71
CA ALA A 202 9.43 -4.13 7.28
C ALA A 202 10.75 -4.73 6.79
N ILE A 203 11.83 -4.71 7.61
CA ILE A 203 13.10 -5.39 7.28
C ILE A 203 12.88 -6.90 7.27
N ASP A 204 12.22 -7.45 8.28
CA ASP A 204 11.93 -8.88 8.30
C ASP A 204 11.05 -9.28 7.11
N ALA A 205 10.10 -8.42 6.72
CA ALA A 205 9.28 -8.65 5.54
C ALA A 205 10.10 -8.64 4.24
N LEU A 206 11.06 -7.72 4.09
CA LEU A 206 11.95 -7.65 2.92
C LEU A 206 12.96 -8.80 2.89
N LEU A 207 13.62 -9.08 4.02
CA LEU A 207 14.63 -10.14 4.14
C LEU A 207 14.04 -11.54 3.95
N THR A 208 12.75 -11.74 4.26
CA THR A 208 12.08 -13.01 3.99
C THR A 208 11.73 -13.24 2.52
N GLN A 209 11.95 -12.28 1.61
CA GLN A 209 11.72 -12.44 0.17
C GLN A 209 12.94 -12.90 -0.62
N GLN A 210 13.91 -13.61 0.00
CA GLN A 210 15.12 -14.10 -0.69
C GLN A 210 14.85 -14.87 -1.98
N ALA A 211 13.74 -15.62 -2.06
CA ALA A 211 13.38 -16.39 -3.26
C ALA A 211 12.91 -15.50 -4.43
N THR A 212 12.32 -14.34 -4.15
CA THR A 212 11.77 -13.42 -5.16
C THR A 212 12.79 -12.36 -5.60
N ALA A 213 13.81 -12.10 -4.76
CA ALA A 213 14.83 -11.09 -5.00
C ALA A 213 15.64 -11.27 -6.31
N PRO A 214 16.07 -12.48 -6.73
CA PRO A 214 16.84 -12.66 -7.95
C PRO A 214 16.02 -12.32 -9.21
N MET A 215 14.78 -12.80 -9.27
CA MET A 215 13.83 -12.51 -10.35
C MET A 215 13.52 -11.01 -10.44
N PHE A 216 13.29 -10.38 -9.29
CA PHE A 216 13.09 -8.93 -9.21
C PHE A 216 14.31 -8.17 -9.75
N MET A 217 15.52 -8.51 -9.29
CA MET A 217 16.76 -7.83 -9.72
C MET A 217 17.02 -8.03 -11.20
N GLN A 218 16.84 -9.25 -11.71
CA GLN A 218 16.99 -9.55 -13.13
C GLN A 218 16.03 -8.73 -13.99
N ARG A 219 14.77 -8.61 -13.57
CA ARG A 219 13.74 -7.84 -14.28
C ARG A 219 13.98 -6.34 -14.20
N LEU A 220 14.43 -5.84 -13.06
CA LEU A 220 14.85 -4.45 -12.90
C LEU A 220 15.98 -4.11 -13.87
N LEU A 221 17.02 -4.95 -13.93
CA LEU A 221 18.14 -4.79 -14.86
C LEU A 221 17.66 -4.82 -16.32
N GLN A 222 16.79 -5.76 -16.68
CA GLN A 222 16.20 -5.82 -18.01
C GLN A 222 15.39 -4.56 -18.35
N ALA A 223 14.61 -4.01 -17.41
CA ALA A 223 13.86 -2.79 -17.62
C ALA A 223 14.76 -1.56 -17.80
N VAL A 224 15.84 -1.45 -17.01
CA VAL A 224 16.84 -0.38 -17.14
C VAL A 224 17.58 -0.47 -18.48
N MET A 225 17.93 -1.69 -18.91
CA MET A 225 18.57 -1.92 -20.20
C MET A 225 17.65 -1.62 -21.38
N ALA A 226 16.36 -1.97 -21.27
CA ALA A 226 15.38 -1.80 -22.34
C ALA A 226 14.97 -0.33 -22.56
N ARG A 227 15.15 0.56 -21.56
CA ARG A 227 14.76 1.98 -21.59
C ARG A 227 13.40 2.23 -22.28
N PRO A 228 12.31 1.57 -21.83
CA PRO A 228 11.01 1.81 -22.43
C PRO A 228 10.66 3.30 -22.36
N PRO A 229 10.15 3.91 -23.44
CA PRO A 229 9.82 5.33 -23.44
C PRO A 229 8.77 5.63 -22.36
N PRO A 230 8.84 6.80 -21.71
CA PRO A 230 7.79 7.21 -20.79
C PRO A 230 6.44 7.25 -21.52
N PRO A 231 5.32 6.97 -20.81
CA PRO A 231 3.99 7.11 -21.38
C PRO A 231 3.83 8.51 -21.96
N ARG A 232 3.26 8.61 -23.17
CA ARG A 232 3.02 9.92 -23.80
C ARG A 232 1.84 10.56 -23.09
N ASP A 233 2.02 11.77 -22.57
CA ASP A 233 0.92 12.55 -21.98
C ASP A 233 -0.23 12.64 -22.99
N GLY A 234 -1.40 12.14 -22.60
CA GLY A 234 -2.65 12.22 -23.34
C GLY A 234 -3.51 13.38 -22.88
#